data_AF-A0A0D1VV28-F1
#
_entry.id   AF-A0A0D1VV28-F1
#
_cell.length_a   1.000
_cell.length_b   1.000
_cell.length_c   1.000
_cell.angle_alpha   90.00
_cell.angle_beta   90.00
_cell.angle_gamma   90.00
#
_symmetry.space_group_name_H-M   'P 1'
#
loop_
_entity.id
_entity.type
_entity.pdbx_description
1 polymer ?
#
loop_
_entity_poly.entity_id
_entity_poly.type
_entity_poly.pdbx_seq_one_letter_code
_entity_poly.pdbx_strand_id
1 'polypeptide(L)'
;MNKAATHVVTTIPEIVVGYGVSDEYSFVFHRSTNLFERRAAKLVSTVVSTFTAAYVALWATCFTSASDGEGEGKVDGKGKAKSGLDINMLPTFDGRAVCYPSWENLRDYMSWRQVDCHINNLYNTTFWALVNQGGMSHTEAEEFLKGTVSADKNEILWSRFGVNYNNEAEVFRKGSVVFREYALESVKIDKDEKDEGDGASGTSEPQLSKTQMEKMRKTRQKAKVVVRHVDIIRDEFWVQRPWIRSGKPGRLIDEGSQS
;
A
#
# COMPACT_ATOMS: atom_id res chain seq x y z
N MET A 1 -0.65 9.53 3.74
CA MET A 1 -0.71 8.05 3.83
C MET A 1 0.68 7.40 3.78
N ASN A 2 1.39 7.41 2.65
CA ASN A 2 2.64 6.64 2.46
C ASN A 2 3.76 6.91 3.48
N LYS A 3 3.96 8.17 3.90
CA LYS A 3 4.95 8.48 4.95
C LYS A 3 4.60 7.84 6.30
N ALA A 4 3.32 7.87 6.69
CA ALA A 4 2.84 7.22 7.91
C ALA A 4 2.99 5.69 7.83
N ALA A 5 2.63 5.09 6.69
CA ALA A 5 2.83 3.65 6.46
C ALA A 5 4.31 3.25 6.51
N THR A 6 5.19 4.04 5.91
CA THR A 6 6.64 3.85 5.97
C THR A 6 7.13 3.86 7.41
N HIS A 7 6.63 4.79 8.23
CA HIS A 7 6.94 4.82 9.66
C HIS A 7 6.44 3.56 10.39
N VAL A 8 5.21 3.12 10.16
CA VAL A 8 4.65 1.88 10.74
C VAL A 8 5.51 0.68 10.39
N VAL A 9 5.85 0.49 9.11
CA VAL A 9 6.69 -0.64 8.68
C VAL A 9 8.07 -0.54 9.31
N THR A 10 8.66 0.66 9.41
CA THR A 10 9.97 0.87 10.03
C THR A 10 9.96 0.48 11.51
N THR A 11 8.97 0.95 12.26
CA THR A 11 8.84 0.77 13.72
C THR A 11 8.42 -0.66 14.11
N ILE A 12 7.77 -1.40 13.20
CA ILE A 12 7.28 -2.76 13.44
C ILE A 12 7.96 -3.76 12.48
N PRO A 13 9.10 -4.37 12.86
CA PRO A 13 9.88 -5.30 12.03
C PRO A 13 9.17 -6.56 11.54
N GLU A 14 8.07 -6.92 12.18
CA GLU A 14 7.28 -8.13 11.93
C GLU A 14 6.32 -7.95 10.75
N ILE A 15 6.13 -6.72 10.28
CA ILE A 15 5.41 -6.41 9.04
C ILE A 15 6.33 -6.68 7.85
N VAL A 16 5.90 -7.54 6.94
CA VAL A 16 6.66 -7.97 5.75
C VAL A 16 6.35 -7.14 4.52
N VAL A 17 5.10 -6.72 4.37
CA VAL A 17 4.64 -5.84 3.29
C VAL A 17 3.41 -5.07 3.75
N GLY A 18 3.24 -3.86 3.25
CA GLY A 18 1.99 -3.13 3.31
C GLY A 18 1.56 -2.66 1.92
N TYR A 19 0.27 -2.46 1.73
CA TYR A 19 -0.32 -1.94 0.51
C TYR A 19 -1.34 -0.87 0.86
N GLY A 20 -1.31 0.27 0.19
CA GLY A 20 -2.26 1.35 0.39
C GLY A 20 -2.77 1.95 -0.90
N VAL A 21 -4.04 2.36 -0.85
CA VAL A 21 -4.77 3.03 -1.93
C VAL A 21 -5.77 3.99 -1.28
N SER A 22 -6.05 5.14 -1.90
CA SER A 22 -7.00 6.12 -1.36
C SER A 22 -6.66 6.48 0.12
N ASP A 23 -7.59 6.24 1.02
CA ASP A 23 -7.60 6.50 2.45
C ASP A 23 -7.34 5.24 3.30
N GLU A 24 -7.00 4.11 2.68
CA GLU A 24 -6.78 2.83 3.35
C GLU A 24 -5.35 2.30 3.23
N TYR A 25 -4.98 1.43 4.18
CA TYR A 25 -3.69 0.74 4.19
C TYR A 25 -3.81 -0.64 4.86
N SER A 26 -3.32 -1.67 4.19
CA SER A 26 -3.22 -3.03 4.68
C SER A 26 -1.78 -3.32 5.10
N PHE A 27 -1.58 -3.94 6.26
CA PHE A 27 -0.27 -4.35 6.75
C PHE A 27 -0.24 -5.85 7.02
N VAL A 28 0.70 -6.56 6.39
CA VAL A 28 0.84 -8.01 6.50
C VAL A 28 1.91 -8.33 7.52
N PHE A 29 1.51 -9.00 8.60
CA PHE A 29 2.44 -9.62 9.53
C PHE A 29 2.85 -11.01 9.03
N HIS A 30 4.11 -11.39 9.21
CA HIS A 30 4.54 -12.74 8.85
C HIS A 30 3.78 -13.82 9.65
N ARG A 31 3.47 -14.97 9.05
CA ARG A 31 2.70 -16.06 9.70
C ARG A 31 3.30 -16.53 11.02
N SER A 32 4.63 -16.49 11.16
CA SER A 32 5.35 -16.87 12.39
C SER A 32 5.49 -15.74 13.44
N THR A 33 4.87 -14.58 13.25
CA THR A 33 4.93 -13.50 14.24
C THR A 33 4.44 -13.95 15.62
N ASN A 34 5.13 -13.53 16.67
CA ASN A 34 4.67 -13.70 18.05
C ASN A 34 4.47 -12.35 18.77
N LEU A 35 4.41 -11.26 17.99
CA LEU A 35 4.21 -9.92 18.52
C LEU A 35 2.91 -9.85 19.32
N PHE A 36 3.02 -9.39 20.57
CA PHE A 36 1.90 -9.31 21.53
C PHE A 36 1.13 -10.62 21.72
N GLU A 37 1.79 -11.78 21.56
CA GLU A 37 1.16 -13.10 21.63
C GLU A 37 0.01 -13.23 20.62
N ARG A 38 0.12 -12.54 19.48
CA ARG A 38 -0.86 -12.53 18.39
C ARG A 38 -2.26 -12.03 18.80
N ARG A 39 -2.36 -11.30 19.91
CA ARG A 39 -3.63 -10.70 20.35
C ARG A 39 -4.08 -9.65 19.34
N ALA A 40 -5.17 -9.94 18.62
CA ALA A 40 -5.71 -9.09 17.56
C ALA A 40 -5.91 -7.63 18.04
N ALA A 41 -6.50 -7.43 19.21
CA ALA A 41 -6.71 -6.09 19.78
C ALA A 41 -5.40 -5.30 19.95
N LYS A 42 -4.30 -5.95 20.33
CA LYS A 42 -2.99 -5.30 20.48
C LYS A 42 -2.34 -4.99 19.14
N LEU A 43 -2.44 -5.91 18.17
CA LEU A 43 -1.93 -5.67 16.82
C LEU A 43 -2.65 -4.49 16.16
N VAL A 44 -3.99 -4.50 16.17
CA VAL A 44 -4.81 -3.44 15.56
C VAL A 44 -4.55 -2.09 16.24
N SER A 45 -4.69 -2.00 17.57
CA SER A 45 -4.50 -0.73 18.28
C SER A 45 -3.10 -0.16 18.13
N THR A 46 -2.06 -1.01 18.09
CA THR A 46 -0.68 -0.55 17.89
C THR A 46 -0.48 0.00 16.48
N VAL A 47 -0.96 -0.68 15.44
CA VAL A 47 -0.85 -0.22 14.06
C VAL A 47 -1.62 1.08 13.87
N VAL A 48 -2.90 1.13 14.30
CA VAL A 48 -3.77 2.32 14.13
C VAL A 48 -3.21 3.52 14.87
N SER A 49 -2.81 3.37 16.13
CA SER A 49 -2.25 4.49 16.92
C SER A 49 -0.92 5.00 16.35
N THR A 50 -0.03 4.09 15.94
CA THR A 50 1.25 4.45 15.31
C THR A 50 1.02 5.15 13.97
N PHE A 51 0.09 4.65 13.15
CA PHE A 51 -0.25 5.25 11.87
C PHE A 51 -0.83 6.65 12.05
N THR A 52 -1.81 6.80 12.95
CA THR A 52 -2.46 8.08 13.25
C THR A 52 -1.46 9.10 13.77
N ALA A 53 -0.63 8.73 14.75
CA ALA A 53 0.40 9.60 15.30
C ALA A 53 1.41 10.05 14.22
N ALA A 54 1.87 9.11 13.37
CA ALA A 54 2.77 9.44 12.27
C ALA A 54 2.09 10.33 11.21
N TYR A 55 0.81 10.10 10.91
CA TYR A 55 0.04 10.90 9.96
C TYR A 55 -0.08 12.35 10.45
N VAL A 56 -0.46 12.55 11.72
CA VAL A 56 -0.56 13.87 12.35
C VAL A 56 0.81 14.56 12.40
N ALA A 57 1.85 13.85 12.87
CA ALA A 57 3.19 14.42 13.00
C ALA A 57 3.82 14.81 11.65
N LEU A 58 3.51 14.09 10.59
CA LEU A 58 4.06 14.32 9.25
C LEU A 58 3.15 15.16 8.36
N TRP A 59 1.97 15.57 8.83
CA TRP A 59 0.99 16.35 8.06
C TRP A 59 1.61 17.60 7.44
N ALA A 60 2.26 18.43 8.25
CA ALA A 60 2.88 19.67 7.79
C ALA A 60 3.97 19.41 6.72
N THR A 61 4.65 18.27 6.74
CA THR A 61 5.67 17.93 5.73
C THR A 61 5.08 17.65 4.35
N CYS A 62 3.78 17.37 4.26
CA CYS A 62 3.05 17.14 3.02
C CYS A 62 2.18 18.33 2.61
N PHE A 63 1.72 19.14 3.57
CA PHE A 63 0.74 20.20 3.35
C PHE A 63 1.25 21.60 3.75
N THR A 64 2.56 21.85 3.59
CA THR A 64 3.12 23.20 3.77
C THR A 64 2.73 24.08 2.58
N SER A 65 2.18 25.25 2.89
CA SER A 65 1.58 26.15 1.92
C SER A 65 2.63 26.81 1.03
N ALA A 66 2.73 26.38 -0.23
CA ALA A 66 2.93 27.19 -1.43
C ALA A 66 3.23 26.29 -2.65
N SER A 67 2.21 25.96 -3.47
CA SER A 67 2.33 25.93 -4.95
C SER A 67 1.14 25.36 -5.72
N ASP A 68 0.19 24.63 -5.12
CA ASP A 68 -0.80 23.92 -5.94
C ASP A 68 -2.18 24.58 -5.82
N GLY A 69 -2.47 25.46 -6.79
CA GLY A 69 -3.67 26.31 -6.87
C GLY A 69 -4.98 25.58 -7.19
N GLU A 70 -5.22 24.40 -6.63
CA GLU A 70 -6.45 23.62 -6.87
C GLU A 70 -7.02 22.97 -5.60
N GLY A 71 -6.96 23.69 -4.48
CA GLY A 71 -7.70 23.32 -3.27
C GLY A 71 -8.69 24.42 -2.93
N GLU A 72 -9.99 24.11 -2.91
CA GLU A 72 -11.03 24.91 -2.25
C GLU A 72 -10.79 24.95 -0.72
N GLY A 73 -9.66 25.51 -0.30
CA GLY A 73 -9.45 25.97 1.06
C GLY A 73 -10.17 27.30 1.17
N LYS A 74 -11.29 27.32 1.91
CA LYS A 74 -11.91 28.57 2.38
C LYS A 74 -10.80 29.50 2.90
N VAL A 75 -10.57 30.57 2.15
CA VAL A 75 -9.70 31.66 2.58
C VAL A 75 -10.42 32.32 3.75
N ASP A 76 -9.94 32.09 4.97
CA ASP A 76 -10.28 32.99 6.07
C ASP A 76 -9.91 34.41 5.59
N GLY A 77 -10.78 35.40 5.81
CA GLY A 77 -10.69 36.77 5.29
C GLY A 77 -9.43 37.59 5.68
N LYS A 78 -8.35 36.92 6.07
CA LYS A 78 -7.02 37.43 6.41
C LYS A 78 -5.87 36.71 5.69
N GLY A 79 -6.12 35.99 4.58
CA GLY A 79 -5.07 35.60 3.61
C GLY A 79 -3.91 34.74 4.13
N LYS A 80 -4.08 34.03 5.26
CA LYS A 80 -3.05 33.13 5.80
C LYS A 80 -3.51 31.70 5.63
N ALA A 81 -2.76 30.92 4.85
CA ALA A 81 -3.00 29.50 4.69
C ALA A 81 -2.90 28.80 6.06
N LYS A 82 -3.96 28.08 6.44
CA LYS A 82 -4.04 27.34 7.71
C LYS A 82 -3.19 26.07 7.57
N SER A 83 -1.87 26.19 7.75
CA SER A 83 -0.90 25.11 7.57
C SER A 83 -0.90 24.08 8.73
N GLY A 84 -2.00 23.99 9.48
CA GLY A 84 -2.12 23.15 10.68
C GLY A 84 -3.46 22.41 10.70
N LEU A 85 -3.45 21.23 11.31
CA LEU A 85 -4.66 20.43 11.51
C LEU A 85 -5.66 21.17 12.40
N ASP A 86 -6.93 21.12 12.01
CA ASP A 86 -8.04 21.56 12.86
C ASP A 86 -8.37 20.46 13.86
N ILE A 87 -8.45 20.82 15.16
CA ILE A 87 -8.77 19.87 16.22
C ILE A 87 -10.14 19.19 16.02
N ASN A 88 -11.06 19.85 15.32
CA ASN A 88 -12.39 19.31 15.03
C ASN A 88 -12.42 18.37 13.81
N MET A 89 -11.35 18.36 13.01
CA MET A 89 -11.21 17.55 11.79
C MET A 89 -9.91 16.76 11.81
N LEU A 90 -9.55 16.22 12.99
CA LEU A 90 -8.37 15.37 13.10
C LEU A 90 -8.57 14.09 12.27
N PRO A 91 -7.52 13.63 11.57
CA PRO A 91 -7.58 12.37 10.86
C PRO A 91 -7.72 11.23 11.86
N THR A 92 -8.71 10.39 11.62
CA THR A 92 -8.97 9.18 12.40
C THR A 92 -8.95 7.98 11.46
N PHE A 93 -8.56 6.82 12.00
CA PHE A 93 -8.46 5.59 11.25
C PHE A 93 -9.13 4.48 12.05
N ASP A 94 -9.96 3.69 11.37
CA ASP A 94 -10.40 2.41 11.90
C ASP A 94 -9.33 1.34 11.64
N GLY A 95 -9.57 0.12 12.13
CA GLY A 95 -8.67 -0.98 11.89
C GLY A 95 -9.31 -2.31 12.24
N ARG A 96 -8.95 -3.34 11.48
CA ARG A 96 -9.39 -4.72 11.70
C ARG A 96 -8.24 -5.68 11.45
N ALA A 97 -8.26 -6.84 12.12
CA ALA A 97 -7.36 -7.93 11.84
C ALA A 97 -8.11 -9.04 11.10
N VAL A 98 -7.51 -9.56 10.02
CA VAL A 98 -8.03 -10.68 9.24
C VAL A 98 -6.93 -11.73 9.14
N CYS A 99 -7.29 -12.99 9.35
CA CYS A 99 -6.36 -14.11 9.24
C CYS A 99 -6.57 -14.81 7.89
N TYR A 100 -5.49 -14.92 7.11
CA TYR A 100 -5.46 -15.73 5.89
C TYR A 100 -4.76 -17.06 6.22
N PRO A 101 -5.42 -18.22 6.00
CA PRO A 101 -4.89 -19.52 6.40
C PRO A 101 -3.77 -20.02 5.49
N SER A 102 -3.71 -19.54 4.24
CA SER A 102 -2.67 -19.92 3.27
C SER A 102 -2.06 -18.69 2.57
N TRP A 103 -0.94 -18.93 1.90
CA TRP A 103 -0.26 -17.92 1.08
C TRP A 103 -1.12 -17.44 -0.09
N GLU A 104 -1.88 -18.34 -0.69
CA GLU A 104 -2.77 -18.09 -1.84
C GLU A 104 -3.89 -17.13 -1.43
N ASN A 105 -4.53 -17.35 -0.28
CA ASN A 105 -5.57 -16.43 0.19
C ASN A 105 -5.04 -15.02 0.48
N LEU A 106 -3.79 -14.91 0.96
CA LEU A 106 -3.14 -13.61 1.12
C LEU A 106 -2.86 -12.96 -0.23
N ARG A 107 -2.34 -13.72 -1.22
CA ARG A 107 -2.10 -13.23 -2.59
C ARG A 107 -3.40 -12.75 -3.23
N ASP A 108 -4.49 -13.48 -3.06
CA ASP A 108 -5.82 -13.12 -3.56
C ASP A 108 -6.32 -11.83 -2.93
N TYR A 109 -6.19 -11.68 -1.61
CA TYR A 109 -6.56 -10.44 -0.92
C TYR A 109 -5.77 -9.23 -1.44
N MET A 110 -4.45 -9.35 -1.55
CA MET A 110 -3.58 -8.27 -2.01
C MET A 110 -3.87 -7.91 -3.47
N SER A 111 -4.14 -8.92 -4.31
CA SER A 111 -4.55 -8.73 -5.69
C SER A 111 -5.91 -8.05 -5.79
N TRP A 112 -6.88 -8.47 -4.98
CA TRP A 112 -8.20 -7.86 -4.91
C TRP A 112 -8.12 -6.38 -4.55
N ARG A 113 -7.31 -6.00 -3.55
CA ARG A 113 -7.09 -4.58 -3.21
C ARG A 113 -6.48 -3.78 -4.36
N GLN A 114 -5.57 -4.35 -5.15
CA GLN A 114 -4.98 -3.66 -6.30
C GLN A 114 -5.91 -3.59 -7.51
N VAL A 115 -6.74 -4.61 -7.74
CA VAL A 115 -7.80 -4.56 -8.77
C VAL A 115 -8.83 -3.48 -8.43
N ASP A 116 -9.25 -3.40 -7.17
CA ASP A 116 -10.16 -2.37 -6.68
C ASP A 116 -9.59 -0.95 -6.86
N CYS A 117 -8.28 -0.76 -6.57
CA CYS A 117 -7.56 0.48 -6.88
C CYS A 117 -7.70 0.88 -8.35
N HIS A 118 -7.48 -0.06 -9.26
CA HIS A 118 -7.54 0.23 -10.69
C HIS A 118 -8.96 0.62 -11.14
N ILE A 119 -9.98 -0.11 -10.67
CA ILE A 119 -11.38 0.14 -11.00
C ILE A 119 -11.81 1.52 -10.48
N ASN A 120 -11.55 1.80 -9.20
CA ASN A 120 -11.96 3.05 -8.57
C ASN A 120 -11.22 4.24 -9.16
N ASN A 121 -9.92 4.10 -9.44
CA ASN A 121 -9.15 5.20 -10.05
C ASN A 121 -9.63 5.51 -11.48
N LEU A 122 -9.89 4.49 -12.32
CA LEU A 122 -10.40 4.70 -13.67
C LEU A 122 -11.80 5.37 -13.64
N TYR A 123 -12.68 4.91 -12.74
CA TYR A 123 -13.99 5.52 -12.54
C TYR A 123 -13.85 6.98 -12.11
N ASN A 124 -13.09 7.26 -11.04
CA ASN A 124 -12.93 8.61 -10.49
C ASN A 124 -12.25 9.56 -11.48
N THR A 125 -11.24 9.11 -12.22
CA THR A 125 -10.58 9.92 -13.25
C THR A 125 -11.59 10.33 -14.33
N THR A 126 -12.43 9.39 -14.77
CA THR A 126 -13.48 9.66 -15.76
C THR A 126 -14.57 10.57 -15.20
N PHE A 127 -15.02 10.31 -13.98
CA PHE A 127 -16.05 11.09 -13.29
C PHE A 127 -15.62 12.54 -13.13
N TRP A 128 -14.42 12.79 -12.59
CA TRP A 128 -13.91 14.15 -12.40
C TRP A 128 -13.57 14.85 -13.71
N ALA A 129 -13.16 14.14 -14.76
CA ALA A 129 -13.04 14.74 -16.09
C ALA A 129 -14.41 15.21 -16.62
N LEU A 130 -15.46 14.42 -16.47
CA LEU A 130 -16.83 14.80 -16.86
C LEU A 130 -17.34 16.02 -16.07
N VAL A 131 -17.05 16.09 -14.77
CA VAL A 131 -17.46 17.22 -13.92
C VAL A 131 -16.62 18.46 -14.20
N ASN A 132 -15.30 18.37 -14.04
CA ASN A 132 -14.42 19.54 -14.06
C ASN A 132 -14.13 20.07 -15.46
N GLN A 133 -14.02 19.19 -16.46
CA GLN A 133 -13.72 19.57 -17.85
C GLN A 133 -14.96 19.53 -18.74
N GLY A 134 -15.87 18.58 -18.48
CA GLY A 134 -17.11 18.42 -19.23
C GLY A 134 -18.28 19.28 -18.74
N GLY A 135 -18.18 19.89 -17.56
CA GLY A 135 -19.21 20.75 -16.98
C GLY A 135 -20.48 20.02 -16.52
N MET A 136 -20.45 18.69 -16.39
CA MET A 136 -21.58 17.92 -15.86
C MET A 136 -21.73 18.14 -14.36
N SER A 137 -22.96 18.10 -13.86
CA SER A 137 -23.18 17.96 -12.42
C SER A 137 -22.76 16.57 -11.92
N HIS A 138 -22.57 16.42 -10.61
CA HIS A 138 -22.18 15.14 -10.01
C HIS A 138 -23.21 14.03 -10.32
N THR A 139 -24.51 14.34 -10.22
CA THR A 139 -25.58 13.39 -10.50
C THR A 139 -25.61 12.97 -11.97
N GLU A 140 -25.39 13.90 -12.89
CA GLU A 140 -25.35 13.61 -14.32
C GLU A 140 -24.16 12.74 -14.69
N ALA A 141 -22.98 13.03 -14.14
CA ALA A 141 -21.78 12.24 -14.38
C ALA A 141 -21.93 10.80 -13.82
N GLU A 142 -22.54 10.65 -12.65
CA GLU A 142 -22.80 9.33 -12.05
C GLU A 142 -23.75 8.50 -12.93
N GLU A 143 -24.89 9.07 -13.34
CA GLU A 143 -25.87 8.37 -14.18
C GLU A 143 -25.30 8.07 -15.57
N PHE A 144 -24.48 8.97 -16.13
CA PHE A 144 -23.79 8.75 -17.41
C PHE A 144 -22.80 7.59 -17.35
N LEU A 145 -22.08 7.42 -16.24
CA LEU A 145 -21.11 6.33 -16.07
C LEU A 145 -21.76 5.00 -15.68
N LYS A 146 -23.04 4.98 -15.35
CA LYS A 146 -23.76 3.78 -14.94
C LYS A 146 -23.84 2.76 -16.08
N GLY A 147 -23.50 1.51 -15.76
CA GLY A 147 -23.49 0.42 -16.74
C GLY A 147 -22.29 0.42 -17.70
N THR A 148 -21.45 1.45 -17.69
CA THR A 148 -20.25 1.50 -18.54
C THR A 148 -19.18 0.50 -18.07
N VAL A 149 -18.45 -0.08 -19.02
CA VAL A 149 -17.30 -0.95 -18.74
C VAL A 149 -15.98 -0.16 -18.76
N SER A 150 -14.86 -0.81 -18.50
CA SER A 150 -13.54 -0.15 -18.50
C SER A 150 -13.16 0.41 -19.87
N ALA A 151 -13.53 -0.27 -20.97
CA ALA A 151 -13.25 0.20 -22.32
C ALA A 151 -13.94 1.54 -22.61
N ASP A 152 -15.24 1.65 -22.30
CA ASP A 152 -16.02 2.88 -22.46
C ASP A 152 -15.39 4.05 -21.71
N LYS A 153 -14.95 3.83 -20.46
CA LYS A 153 -14.31 4.88 -19.64
C LYS A 153 -13.00 5.37 -20.26
N ASN A 154 -12.18 4.45 -20.79
CA ASN A 154 -10.97 4.82 -21.51
C ASN A 154 -11.29 5.61 -22.79
N GLU A 155 -12.32 5.20 -23.52
CA GLU A 155 -12.76 5.91 -24.73
C GLU A 155 -13.31 7.30 -24.39
N ILE A 156 -14.09 7.45 -23.31
CA ILE A 156 -14.58 8.75 -22.82
C ILE A 156 -13.41 9.68 -22.49
N LEU A 157 -12.42 9.20 -21.72
CA LEU A 157 -11.23 9.96 -21.35
C LEU A 157 -10.44 10.41 -22.59
N TRP A 158 -10.23 9.51 -23.53
CA TRP A 158 -9.47 9.80 -24.74
C TRP A 158 -10.21 10.75 -25.69
N SER A 159 -11.43 10.40 -26.08
CA SER A 159 -12.18 11.09 -27.13
C SER A 159 -12.67 12.47 -26.72
N ARG A 160 -13.09 12.65 -25.45
CA ARG A 160 -13.67 13.92 -24.98
C ARG A 160 -12.65 14.83 -24.33
N PHE A 161 -11.65 14.26 -23.66
CA PHE A 161 -10.73 15.01 -22.81
C PHE A 161 -9.26 14.88 -23.24
N GLY A 162 -8.94 14.06 -24.25
CA GLY A 162 -7.57 13.83 -24.68
C GLY A 162 -6.69 13.15 -23.62
N VAL A 163 -7.31 12.54 -22.61
CA VAL A 163 -6.60 11.91 -21.49
C VAL A 163 -6.33 10.44 -21.82
N ASN A 164 -5.06 10.08 -21.91
CA ASN A 164 -4.65 8.68 -21.96
C ASN A 164 -4.45 8.15 -20.54
N TYR A 165 -5.40 7.35 -20.05
CA TYR A 165 -5.34 6.78 -18.69
C TYR A 165 -4.03 6.04 -18.40
N ASN A 166 -3.40 5.40 -19.38
CA ASN A 166 -2.14 4.69 -19.17
C ASN A 166 -0.96 5.61 -18.82
N ASN A 167 -1.08 6.91 -19.09
CA ASN A 167 -0.09 7.92 -18.75
C ASN A 167 -0.32 8.52 -17.36
N GLU A 168 -1.43 8.18 -16.68
CA GLU A 168 -1.65 8.58 -15.29
C GLU A 168 -0.54 8.04 -14.38
N ALA A 169 -0.24 8.77 -13.32
CA ALA A 169 0.81 8.42 -12.39
C ALA A 169 0.59 7.01 -11.81
N GLU A 170 1.66 6.22 -11.73
CA GLU A 170 1.57 4.83 -11.26
C GLU A 170 1.01 4.74 -9.84
N VAL A 171 1.27 5.74 -8.98
CA VAL A 171 0.70 5.81 -7.63
C VAL A 171 -0.83 5.79 -7.63
N PHE A 172 -1.47 6.39 -8.63
CA PHE A 172 -2.93 6.42 -8.77
C PHE A 172 -3.47 5.11 -9.38
N ARG A 173 -2.75 4.55 -10.37
CA ARG A 173 -3.19 3.34 -11.08
C ARG A 173 -2.90 2.03 -10.34
N LYS A 174 -1.85 2.01 -9.52
CA LYS A 174 -1.31 0.79 -8.88
C LYS A 174 -1.29 0.87 -7.36
N GLY A 175 -1.60 2.01 -6.76
CA GLY A 175 -1.48 2.21 -5.32
C GLY A 175 -0.02 2.24 -4.88
N SER A 176 0.21 1.97 -3.60
CA SER A 176 1.53 2.08 -2.96
C SER A 176 1.86 0.83 -2.16
N VAL A 177 2.93 0.15 -2.52
CA VAL A 177 3.46 -1.02 -1.81
C VAL A 177 4.64 -0.59 -0.96
N VAL A 178 4.59 -0.84 0.34
CA VAL A 178 5.67 -0.53 1.29
C VAL A 178 6.28 -1.81 1.83
N PHE A 179 7.60 -1.95 1.77
CA PHE A 179 8.29 -3.14 2.24
C PHE A 179 9.77 -2.85 2.53
N ARG A 180 10.43 -3.81 3.18
CA ARG A 180 11.88 -3.79 3.39
C ARG A 180 12.60 -4.27 2.15
N GLU A 181 13.47 -3.44 1.61
CA GLU A 181 14.22 -3.73 0.40
C GLU A 181 15.45 -4.58 0.69
N TYR A 182 15.59 -5.64 -0.10
CA TYR A 182 16.76 -6.52 -0.17
C TYR A 182 17.09 -6.72 -1.65
N ALA A 183 18.28 -7.24 -1.95
CA ALA A 183 18.68 -7.56 -3.31
C ALA A 183 17.69 -8.56 -3.92
N LEU A 184 17.14 -8.22 -5.09
CA LEU A 184 16.19 -9.08 -5.80
C LEU A 184 16.84 -10.42 -6.16
N GLU A 185 16.04 -11.48 -6.11
CA GLU A 185 16.44 -12.79 -6.59
C GLU A 185 16.10 -12.96 -8.07
N SER A 186 16.99 -13.62 -8.81
CA SER A 186 16.75 -13.90 -10.23
C SER A 186 15.55 -14.83 -10.38
N VAL A 187 14.63 -14.49 -11.29
CA VAL A 187 13.48 -15.34 -11.60
C VAL A 187 13.96 -16.61 -12.31
N LYS A 188 14.28 -17.66 -11.55
CA LYS A 188 14.36 -19.01 -12.11
C LYS A 188 12.94 -19.56 -12.10
N ILE A 189 12.26 -19.48 -13.24
CA ILE A 189 11.00 -20.22 -13.42
C ILE A 189 11.39 -21.67 -13.69
N ASP A 190 11.85 -22.37 -12.66
CA ASP A 190 12.00 -23.82 -12.75
C ASP A 190 10.58 -24.40 -12.72
N LYS A 191 10.14 -24.92 -13.87
CA LYS A 191 8.81 -25.53 -14.08
C LYS A 191 8.58 -26.83 -13.29
N ASP A 192 9.47 -27.19 -12.37
CA ASP A 192 9.49 -28.50 -11.70
C ASP A 192 9.71 -28.42 -10.17
N GLU A 193 9.45 -27.29 -9.51
CA GLU A 193 9.18 -27.34 -8.07
C GLU A 193 7.69 -27.59 -7.87
N LYS A 194 7.37 -28.88 -7.69
CA LYS A 194 6.11 -29.32 -7.11
C LYS A 194 5.85 -28.49 -5.86
N ASP A 195 4.77 -27.74 -5.95
CA ASP A 195 3.93 -27.23 -4.87
C ASP A 195 4.04 -28.13 -3.63
N GLU A 196 4.88 -27.75 -2.66
CA GLU A 196 4.65 -28.15 -1.28
C GLU A 196 3.38 -27.40 -0.86
N GLY A 197 2.25 -27.99 -1.24
CA GLY A 197 0.95 -27.50 -0.85
C GLY A 197 0.94 -27.31 0.66
N ASP A 198 0.37 -26.18 1.09
CA ASP A 198 0.04 -25.85 2.49
C ASP A 198 -1.10 -26.77 3.01
N GLY A 199 -1.05 -28.06 2.63
CA GLY A 199 -1.87 -29.13 3.16
C GLY A 199 -1.37 -29.46 4.55
N ALA A 200 -2.21 -29.16 5.54
CA ALA A 200 -2.14 -29.58 6.93
C ALA A 200 -1.32 -30.87 7.16
N SER A 201 0.00 -30.72 7.30
CA SER A 201 0.92 -31.74 7.77
C SER A 201 1.64 -31.14 8.96
N GLY A 202 1.39 -31.70 10.14
CA GLY A 202 1.93 -31.28 11.42
C GLY A 202 3.44 -31.51 11.55
N THR A 203 4.23 -31.00 10.60
CA THR A 203 5.67 -30.87 10.74
C THR A 203 5.94 -29.49 11.34
N SER A 204 6.42 -29.51 12.58
CA SER A 204 6.85 -28.29 13.25
C SER A 204 7.98 -27.66 12.45
N GLU A 205 7.77 -26.44 11.94
CA GLU A 205 8.89 -25.63 11.45
C GLU A 205 9.96 -25.61 12.54
N PRO A 206 11.23 -25.93 12.23
CA PRO A 206 12.28 -25.98 13.24
C PRO A 206 12.35 -24.63 13.97
N GLN A 207 12.14 -24.66 15.28
CA GLN A 207 12.17 -23.45 16.10
C GLN A 207 13.54 -22.79 15.97
N LEU A 208 13.58 -21.62 15.34
CA LEU A 208 14.79 -20.81 15.24
C LEU A 208 15.29 -20.48 16.65
N SER A 209 16.60 -20.64 16.85
CA SER A 209 17.23 -20.26 18.11
C SER A 209 17.01 -18.77 18.40
N LYS A 210 17.01 -18.39 19.70
CA LYS A 210 16.90 -16.98 20.12
C LYS A 210 17.92 -16.08 19.41
N THR A 211 19.15 -16.57 19.25
CA THR A 211 20.23 -15.87 18.56
C THR A 211 19.93 -15.65 17.08
N GLN A 212 19.39 -16.66 16.38
CA GLN A 212 19.00 -16.53 14.97
C GLN A 212 17.85 -15.53 14.80
N MET A 213 16.83 -15.59 15.66
CA MET A 213 15.71 -14.63 15.64
C MET A 213 16.20 -13.20 15.89
N GLU A 214 17.10 -12.99 16.85
CA GLU A 214 17.65 -11.67 17.12
C GLU A 214 18.50 -11.15 15.96
N LYS A 215 19.32 -12.02 15.33
CA LYS A 215 20.08 -11.67 14.13
C LYS A 215 19.16 -11.25 12.99
N MET A 216 18.11 -12.04 12.72
CA MET A 216 17.10 -11.70 11.70
C MET A 216 16.42 -10.37 12.01
N ARG A 217 16.04 -10.12 13.28
CA ARG A 217 15.44 -8.84 13.70
C ARG A 217 16.37 -7.67 13.42
N LYS A 218 17.65 -7.79 13.79
CA LYS A 218 18.67 -6.76 13.52
C LYS A 218 18.84 -6.52 12.01
N THR A 219 18.83 -7.57 11.18
CA THR A 219 18.89 -7.41 9.72
C THR A 219 17.68 -6.66 9.18
N ARG A 220 16.45 -6.99 9.65
CA ARG A 220 15.22 -6.27 9.25
C ARG A 220 15.24 -4.80 9.65
N GLN A 221 15.85 -4.47 10.80
CA GLN A 221 15.99 -3.08 11.26
C GLN A 221 17.00 -2.28 10.43
N LYS A 222 18.01 -2.93 9.86
CA LYS A 222 18.98 -2.30 8.95
C LYS A 222 18.46 -2.14 7.52
N ALA A 223 17.53 -2.97 7.10
CA ALA A 223 16.97 -2.92 5.76
C ALA A 223 16.21 -1.61 5.53
N LYS A 224 16.44 -0.98 4.37
CA LYS A 224 15.75 0.23 3.95
C LYS A 224 14.27 -0.09 3.71
N VAL A 225 13.37 0.70 4.29
CA VAL A 225 11.95 0.64 3.96
C VAL A 225 11.70 1.52 2.75
N VAL A 226 11.09 0.96 1.71
CA VAL A 226 10.81 1.66 0.45
C VAL A 226 9.33 1.60 0.11
N VAL A 227 8.89 2.60 -0.64
CA VAL A 227 7.57 2.63 -1.30
C VAL A 227 7.78 2.46 -2.80
N ARG A 228 6.97 1.61 -3.42
CA ARG A 228 6.97 1.33 -4.87
C ARG A 228 5.53 1.33 -5.39
N HIS A 229 5.36 1.68 -6.66
CA HIS A 229 4.06 1.74 -7.34
C HIS A 229 4.03 0.68 -8.45
N VAL A 230 4.05 -0.59 -8.06
CA VAL A 230 4.25 -1.72 -8.97
C VAL A 230 3.08 -2.68 -8.93
N ASP A 231 2.98 -3.53 -9.96
CA ASP A 231 2.02 -4.63 -10.00
C ASP A 231 2.37 -5.69 -8.94
N ILE A 232 1.42 -5.99 -8.05
CA ILE A 232 1.53 -7.06 -7.05
C ILE A 232 0.54 -8.20 -7.31
N ILE A 233 -0.17 -8.16 -8.45
CA ILE A 233 -1.07 -9.23 -8.87
C ILE A 233 -0.22 -10.37 -9.45
N ARG A 234 0.70 -10.06 -10.37
CA ARG A 234 1.56 -11.04 -11.04
C ARG A 234 2.61 -11.63 -10.10
N ASP A 235 3.03 -12.87 -10.41
CA ASP A 235 4.00 -13.63 -9.61
C ASP A 235 5.38 -12.96 -9.53
N GLU A 236 5.77 -12.22 -10.56
CA GLU A 236 7.09 -11.59 -10.66
C GLU A 236 7.46 -10.78 -9.42
N PHE A 237 6.51 -10.00 -8.87
CA PHE A 237 6.75 -9.22 -7.66
C PHE A 237 7.17 -10.09 -6.48
N TRP A 238 6.50 -11.24 -6.32
CA TRP A 238 6.63 -12.13 -5.16
C TRP A 238 7.83 -13.07 -5.30
N VAL A 239 8.06 -13.61 -6.50
CA VAL A 239 9.20 -14.49 -6.81
C VAL A 239 10.51 -13.75 -6.65
N GLN A 240 10.60 -12.48 -7.08
CA GLN A 240 11.80 -11.66 -6.90
C GLN A 240 12.02 -11.24 -5.43
N ARG A 241 11.03 -11.43 -4.55
CA ARG A 241 11.03 -10.98 -3.15
C ARG A 241 10.62 -12.11 -2.19
N PRO A 242 11.33 -13.25 -2.18
CA PRO A 242 10.92 -14.43 -1.42
C PRO A 242 10.98 -14.24 0.10
N TRP A 243 11.66 -13.19 0.59
CA TRP A 243 11.64 -12.78 1.99
C TRP A 243 10.25 -12.37 2.49
N ILE A 244 9.34 -11.95 1.61
CA ILE A 244 7.96 -11.61 2.00
C ILE A 244 7.21 -12.87 2.44
N ARG A 245 7.34 -13.97 1.68
CA ARG A 245 6.72 -15.27 2.00
C ARG A 245 7.45 -15.99 3.12
N SER A 246 8.77 -16.08 3.04
CA SER A 246 9.58 -16.88 3.97
C SER A 246 9.80 -16.20 5.34
N GLY A 247 9.60 -14.88 5.41
CA GLY A 247 9.93 -14.07 6.58
C GLY A 247 11.44 -13.96 6.84
N LYS A 248 12.29 -14.60 6.04
CA LYS A 248 13.75 -14.58 6.20
C LYS A 248 14.32 -13.35 5.47
N PRO A 249 15.04 -12.44 6.15
CA PRO A 249 15.67 -11.30 5.49
C PRO A 249 16.56 -11.73 4.33
N GLY A 250 16.45 -11.05 3.20
CA GLY A 250 17.33 -11.26 2.05
C GLY A 250 18.72 -10.63 2.25
N ARG A 251 19.53 -10.64 1.19
CA ARG A 251 20.81 -9.94 1.16
C ARG A 251 20.56 -8.42 1.15
N LEU A 252 21.21 -7.69 2.05
CA LEU A 252 21.12 -6.22 2.07
C LEU A 252 21.72 -5.64 0.77
N ILE A 253 21.17 -4.51 0.32
CA ILE A 253 21.70 -3.77 -0.82
C ILE A 253 22.78 -2.82 -0.29
N ASP A 254 24.00 -2.89 -0.82
CA ASP A 254 25.06 -1.96 -0.47
C ASP A 254 24.78 -0.61 -1.15
N GLU A 255 24.82 0.48 -0.38
CA GLU A 255 24.49 1.85 -0.83
C GLU A 255 25.40 2.41 -1.95
N GLY A 256 26.41 1.65 -2.41
CA GLY A 256 27.32 2.02 -3.50
C GLY A 256 27.07 1.35 -4.86
N SER A 257 25.96 0.63 -5.04
CA SER A 257 25.71 -0.19 -6.25
C SER A 257 24.58 0.30 -7.16
N GLN A 258 24.08 1.52 -6.94
CA GLN A 258 23.15 2.19 -7.86
C GLN A 258 23.81 3.47 -8.39
N SER A 259 24.55 3.33 -9.49
CA SER A 259 24.96 4.41 -10.39
C SER A 259 24.08 4.41 -11.63
#